data_AF-A0A6I6SPA8-F1
#
_entry.id   AF-A0A6I6SPA8-F1
#
_cell.length_a   1.000
_cell.length_b   1.000
_cell.length_c   1.000
_cell.angle_alpha   90.00
_cell.angle_beta   90.00
_cell.angle_gamma   90.00
#
_symmetry.space_group_name_H-M   'P 1'
#
loop_
_entity.id
_entity.type
_entity.pdbx_description
1 polymer ?
#
loop_
_entity_poly.entity_id
_entity_poly.type
_entity_poly.pdbx_seq_one_letter_code
_entity_poly.pdbx_strand_id
1 'polypeptide(L)'
;MPRWVWCPHRSLSRLRRPCRPAGARSLLRWRAGLRGGARLDRSRFPRPGRGDSPATRGAAALSDTLLADYILADRELTAANTLGLPCHAERFASPVAIEPLRRLLRLADDLSWPLTVLGGGSNLILPERLPGLVLRPALRYWWLEPQEGSVLVHVGAGVEWHPLVMALAGRGLWGTENLALIPGSCGAAPIQNIGAYGVELCEVLEAVHVMFIEDGRCARLTVEECAFGYRDSIFKGELEGKVIVTGLTLRLTRVPHPRLGYGDLAQRVGPRPGPLEVAEAVCAIRREKLPDPAELGNAGSFFKNPIVERRQAEEMLLSWPDMPHFELADGRVKLAAGWLIDRCGLKGWRSGHFGIHERQALVLVHFGGGSAEELLAFARQVATEVEARFGVVLEREPRLA
;
A
#
# COMPACT_ATOMS: atom_id res chain seq x y z
N MET A 1 -8.88 22.95 33.01
CA MET A 1 -7.93 22.24 32.13
C MET A 1 -8.61 20.97 31.64
N PRO A 2 -9.05 20.87 30.38
CA PRO A 2 -9.82 19.70 29.98
C PRO A 2 -8.87 18.53 29.74
N ARG A 3 -8.91 17.59 30.70
CA ARG A 3 -8.36 16.23 30.59
C ARG A 3 -9.23 15.45 29.61
N TRP A 4 -8.64 14.91 28.55
CA TRP A 4 -9.28 13.90 27.71
C TRP A 4 -9.33 12.58 28.50
N VAL A 5 -10.52 12.22 28.95
CA VAL A 5 -10.80 10.96 29.65
C VAL A 5 -11.11 9.90 28.59
N TRP A 6 -10.25 8.89 28.50
CA TRP A 6 -10.44 7.70 27.68
C TRP A 6 -11.48 6.80 28.36
N CYS A 7 -12.54 6.42 27.66
CA CYS A 7 -13.63 5.62 28.21
C CYS A 7 -13.32 4.12 27.98
N PRO A 8 -13.12 3.30 29.04
CA PRO A 8 -12.89 1.87 28.88
C PRO A 8 -14.24 1.17 28.95
N HIS A 9 -14.76 0.63 27.86
CA HIS A 9 -15.86 -0.34 27.98
C HIS A 9 -15.83 -1.52 27.02
N ARG A 10 -15.67 -2.67 27.68
CA ARG A 10 -16.37 -3.96 27.57
C ARG A 10 -16.41 -4.66 26.21
N SER A 11 -15.75 -5.81 26.23
CA SER A 11 -15.81 -6.90 25.26
C SER A 11 -17.22 -7.18 24.76
N LEU A 12 -17.40 -7.03 23.45
CA LEU A 12 -18.36 -7.82 22.69
C LEU A 12 -17.57 -8.66 21.69
N SER A 13 -17.25 -9.87 22.13
CA SER A 13 -16.62 -10.94 21.35
C SER A 13 -17.52 -11.37 20.20
N ARG A 14 -17.41 -10.72 19.03
CA ARG A 14 -17.87 -11.25 17.74
C ARG A 14 -17.06 -10.69 16.56
N LEU A 15 -15.88 -11.25 16.29
CA LEU A 15 -15.13 -11.07 15.04
C LEU A 15 -14.57 -12.45 14.64
N ARG A 16 -15.30 -13.23 13.82
CA ARG A 16 -15.35 -13.30 12.34
C ARG A 16 -13.99 -13.68 11.70
N ARG A 17 -14.05 -14.80 10.96
CA ARG A 17 -12.97 -15.57 10.34
C ARG A 17 -12.21 -14.77 9.26
N PRO A 18 -10.95 -15.11 8.95
CA PRO A 18 -10.26 -14.63 7.75
C PRO A 18 -11.10 -14.91 6.50
N CYS A 19 -11.02 -14.05 5.49
CA CYS A 19 -11.69 -14.18 4.19
C CYS A 19 -11.47 -15.58 3.61
N ARG A 20 -12.46 -16.46 3.82
CA ARG A 20 -12.60 -17.75 3.15
C ARG A 20 -14.07 -17.87 2.74
N PRO A 21 -14.40 -17.85 1.45
CA PRO A 21 -15.71 -18.27 1.00
C PRO A 21 -15.87 -19.78 1.26
N ALA A 22 -17.04 -20.17 1.77
CA ALA A 22 -17.40 -21.56 1.97
C ALA A 22 -17.80 -22.21 0.63
N GLY A 23 -17.20 -23.35 0.31
CA GLY A 23 -17.74 -24.29 -0.67
C GLY A 23 -17.06 -24.31 -2.04
N ALA A 24 -15.84 -24.85 -2.11
CA ALA A 24 -15.39 -25.60 -3.29
C ALA A 24 -14.46 -26.72 -2.81
N ARG A 25 -14.74 -27.95 -3.28
CA ARG A 25 -14.03 -29.17 -2.86
C ARG A 25 -12.53 -29.04 -3.15
N SER A 26 -11.73 -29.12 -2.09
CA SER A 26 -10.29 -29.29 -2.16
C SER A 26 -9.94 -30.65 -2.77
N LEU A 27 -9.28 -30.65 -3.92
CA LEU A 27 -8.37 -31.73 -4.29
C LEU A 27 -6.97 -31.18 -4.16
N LEU A 28 -6.31 -31.46 -3.03
CA LEU A 28 -4.87 -31.54 -2.88
C LEU A 28 -4.59 -32.24 -1.54
N ARG A 29 -4.47 -33.58 -1.59
CA ARG A 29 -3.89 -34.35 -0.50
C ARG A 29 -2.37 -34.17 -0.59
N TRP A 30 -1.78 -33.51 0.41
CA TRP A 30 -0.35 -33.60 0.67
C TRP A 30 -0.13 -34.52 1.88
N ARG A 31 0.40 -35.72 1.65
CA ARG A 31 1.01 -36.54 2.70
C ARG A 31 2.52 -36.34 2.63
N ALA A 32 3.11 -36.16 3.82
CA ALA A 32 4.50 -35.84 4.07
C ALA A 32 5.48 -36.90 3.56
N GLY A 33 6.66 -36.46 3.10
CA GLY A 33 7.80 -37.30 2.73
C GLY A 33 8.97 -36.50 2.14
N LEU A 34 9.88 -36.07 3.02
CA LEU A 34 11.30 -35.74 2.87
C LEU A 34 11.94 -35.50 1.46
N ARG A 35 12.66 -34.37 1.38
CA ARG A 35 13.78 -33.99 0.47
C ARG A 35 13.46 -33.74 -1.02
N GLY A 36 13.72 -32.51 -1.46
CA GLY A 36 13.88 -32.15 -2.88
C GLY A 36 13.16 -30.86 -3.27
N GLY A 37 13.91 -29.84 -3.71
CA GLY A 37 13.37 -28.54 -4.12
C GLY A 37 12.38 -28.64 -5.29
N ALA A 38 11.21 -28.01 -5.15
CA ALA A 38 10.19 -28.00 -6.17
C ALA A 38 10.44 -26.86 -7.18
N ARG A 39 10.70 -27.23 -8.44
CA ARG A 39 10.62 -26.35 -9.61
C ARG A 39 9.16 -26.19 -10.02
N LEU A 40 8.76 -24.97 -10.37
CA LEU A 40 7.50 -24.68 -11.05
C LEU A 40 7.46 -25.43 -12.40
N ASP A 41 6.36 -26.15 -12.65
CA ASP A 41 6.10 -26.88 -13.89
C ASP A 41 5.86 -25.91 -15.05
N ARG A 42 6.83 -25.84 -15.96
CA ARG A 42 6.84 -24.97 -17.15
C ARG A 42 6.08 -25.55 -18.35
N SER A 43 5.40 -26.69 -18.23
CA SER A 43 4.80 -27.41 -19.37
C SER A 43 3.38 -26.99 -19.76
N ARG A 44 2.75 -26.03 -19.04
CA ARG A 44 1.38 -25.55 -19.33
C ARG A 44 1.25 -24.33 -20.24
N PHE A 45 2.34 -23.82 -20.82
CA PHE A 45 2.31 -22.59 -21.61
C PHE A 45 3.06 -22.76 -22.95
N PRO A 46 2.38 -22.64 -24.11
CA PRO A 46 3.05 -22.68 -25.40
C PRO A 46 3.90 -21.42 -25.63
N ARG A 47 5.12 -21.60 -26.16
CA ARG A 47 6.04 -20.51 -26.53
C ARG A 47 5.72 -19.97 -27.93
N PRO A 48 5.78 -18.65 -28.19
CA PRO A 48 5.79 -18.14 -29.55
C PRO A 48 7.19 -18.32 -30.17
N GLY A 49 7.24 -18.82 -31.41
CA GLY A 49 8.47 -18.97 -32.19
C GLY A 49 9.02 -17.62 -32.67
N ARG A 50 10.36 -17.49 -32.64
CA ARG A 50 11.08 -16.35 -33.24
C ARG A 50 11.22 -16.57 -34.74
N GLY A 51 10.74 -15.62 -35.53
CA GLY A 51 11.02 -15.53 -36.97
C GLY A 51 11.31 -14.08 -37.31
N ASP A 52 12.59 -13.73 -37.42
CA ASP A 52 13.03 -12.38 -37.81
C ASP A 52 13.11 -12.29 -39.34
N SER A 53 12.38 -11.34 -39.92
CA SER A 53 12.40 -11.05 -41.36
C SER A 53 12.87 -9.59 -41.61
N PRO A 54 13.66 -9.29 -42.66
CA PRO A 54 14.45 -8.05 -42.77
C PRO A 54 13.64 -6.74 -42.82
N ALA A 55 12.35 -6.81 -43.11
CA ALA A 55 11.43 -5.66 -43.14
C ALA A 55 11.10 -5.10 -41.73
N THR A 56 11.40 -5.82 -40.65
CA THR A 56 11.13 -5.39 -39.27
C THR A 56 12.14 -4.38 -38.70
N ARG A 57 13.35 -4.28 -39.28
CA ARG A 57 14.40 -3.37 -38.76
C ARG A 57 14.10 -1.89 -39.01
N GLY A 58 13.43 -1.56 -40.11
CA GLY A 58 13.05 -0.17 -40.44
C GLY A 58 11.88 0.37 -39.61
N ALA A 59 10.94 -0.49 -39.23
CA ALA A 59 9.81 -0.15 -38.36
C ALA A 59 10.20 -0.09 -36.87
N ALA A 60 11.17 -0.90 -36.45
CA ALA A 60 11.76 -0.83 -35.10
C ALA A 60 12.49 0.51 -34.89
N ALA A 61 13.31 0.94 -35.86
CA ALA A 61 14.05 2.20 -35.76
C ALA A 61 13.13 3.45 -35.69
N LEU A 62 12.01 3.47 -36.42
CA LEU A 62 11.00 4.56 -36.34
C LEU A 62 10.15 4.48 -35.05
N SER A 63 10.00 3.29 -34.46
CA SER A 63 9.33 3.05 -33.17
C SER A 63 10.20 3.49 -31.99
N ASP A 64 11.51 3.31 -32.07
CA ASP A 64 12.46 3.67 -31.01
C ASP A 64 12.60 5.19 -30.88
N THR A 65 12.56 5.94 -32.00
CA THR A 65 12.53 7.41 -31.97
C THR A 65 11.28 7.96 -31.30
N LEU A 66 10.11 7.32 -31.51
CA LEU A 66 8.86 7.70 -30.84
C LEU A 66 8.83 7.29 -29.36
N LEU A 67 9.64 6.30 -28.94
CA LEU A 67 9.78 5.93 -27.52
C LEU A 67 10.72 6.87 -26.76
N ALA A 68 11.74 7.41 -27.44
CA ALA A 68 12.66 8.39 -26.87
C ALA A 68 11.91 9.64 -26.35
N ASP A 69 10.83 10.04 -27.03
CA ASP A 69 9.97 11.15 -26.60
C ASP A 69 9.20 10.88 -25.28
N TYR A 70 9.07 9.61 -24.86
CA TYR A 70 8.42 9.24 -23.60
C TYR A 70 9.40 9.14 -22.41
N ILE A 71 10.71 9.22 -22.67
CA ILE A 71 11.74 9.05 -21.66
C ILE A 71 12.39 10.40 -21.37
N LEU A 72 12.14 10.92 -20.16
CA LEU A 72 12.78 12.12 -19.66
C LEU A 72 14.10 11.72 -18.98
N ALA A 73 15.22 12.27 -19.47
CA ALA A 73 16.52 12.11 -18.84
C ALA A 73 16.66 13.02 -17.59
N ASP A 74 17.42 12.56 -16.60
CA ASP A 74 17.80 13.29 -15.37
C ASP A 74 16.61 14.02 -14.71
N ARG A 75 15.51 13.29 -14.49
CA ARG A 75 14.25 13.86 -14.02
C ARG A 75 14.27 14.04 -12.51
N GLU A 76 14.03 15.25 -12.04
CA GLU A 76 13.76 15.52 -10.62
C GLU A 76 12.44 14.87 -10.16
N LEU A 77 12.51 14.15 -9.04
CA LEU A 77 11.43 13.36 -8.41
C LEU A 77 11.16 13.75 -6.95
N THR A 78 11.66 14.89 -6.48
CA THR A 78 11.41 15.40 -5.12
C THR A 78 9.91 15.47 -4.80
N ALA A 79 9.10 15.98 -5.75
CA ALA A 79 7.64 16.04 -5.63
C ALA A 79 6.92 14.70 -5.92
N ALA A 80 7.65 13.64 -6.23
CA ALA A 80 7.10 12.31 -6.52
C ALA A 80 7.07 11.38 -5.30
N ASN A 81 7.43 11.87 -4.12
CA ASN A 81 7.32 11.17 -2.84
C ASN A 81 6.79 12.10 -1.74
N THR A 82 5.96 11.58 -0.83
CA THR A 82 5.30 12.43 0.18
C THR A 82 6.20 12.81 1.34
N LEU A 83 7.37 12.17 1.47
CA LEU A 83 8.42 12.63 2.37
C LEU A 83 9.08 13.91 1.86
N GLY A 84 9.00 14.21 0.55
CA GLY A 84 9.69 15.36 -0.04
C GLY A 84 11.22 15.21 -0.02
N LEU A 85 11.73 13.97 -0.01
CA LEU A 85 13.17 13.73 -0.11
C LEU A 85 13.66 14.06 -1.53
N PRO A 86 14.79 14.79 -1.67
CA PRO A 86 15.40 15.04 -2.97
C PRO A 86 15.75 13.73 -3.68
N CYS A 87 15.37 13.61 -4.95
CA CYS A 87 15.65 12.43 -5.76
C CYS A 87 15.72 12.81 -7.24
N HIS A 88 16.69 12.27 -7.97
CA HIS A 88 16.76 12.34 -9.43
C HIS A 88 16.70 10.94 -10.05
N ALA A 89 15.89 10.76 -11.08
CA ALA A 89 15.90 9.56 -11.90
C ALA A 89 16.80 9.76 -13.11
N GLU A 90 17.69 8.81 -13.39
CA GLU A 90 18.52 8.82 -14.59
C GLU A 90 17.64 8.86 -15.86
N ARG A 91 16.59 8.05 -15.87
CA ARG A 91 15.52 8.08 -16.88
C ARG A 91 14.17 7.92 -16.22
N PHE A 92 13.18 8.66 -16.69
CA PHE A 92 11.82 8.59 -16.19
C PHE A 92 10.83 8.47 -17.34
N ALA A 93 9.88 7.54 -17.22
CA ALA A 93 8.76 7.45 -18.14
C ALA A 93 7.44 7.19 -17.41
N SER A 94 6.35 7.75 -17.95
CA SER A 94 5.03 7.70 -17.35
C SER A 94 3.99 7.20 -18.36
N PRO A 95 4.00 5.90 -18.72
CA PRO A 95 3.16 5.37 -19.78
C PRO A 95 1.67 5.46 -19.42
N VAL A 96 0.87 5.96 -20.36
CA VAL A 96 -0.58 6.16 -20.21
C VAL A 96 -1.42 4.97 -20.73
N ALA A 97 -0.77 3.98 -21.34
CA ALA A 97 -1.41 2.80 -21.92
C ALA A 97 -0.53 1.55 -21.83
N ILE A 98 -1.14 0.39 -22.02
CA ILE A 98 -0.50 -0.93 -21.90
C ILE A 98 0.62 -1.12 -22.94
N GLU A 99 0.40 -0.72 -24.19
CA GLU A 99 1.40 -0.94 -25.25
C GLU A 99 2.68 -0.09 -25.06
N PRO A 100 2.60 1.23 -24.77
CA PRO A 100 3.78 2.00 -24.38
C PRO A 100 4.52 1.42 -23.17
N LEU A 101 3.80 0.96 -22.13
CA LEU A 101 4.39 0.30 -20.97
C LEU A 101 5.18 -0.96 -21.39
N ARG A 102 4.58 -1.83 -22.22
CA ARG A 102 5.23 -3.04 -22.73
C ARG A 102 6.50 -2.72 -23.53
N ARG A 103 6.47 -1.66 -24.34
CA ARG A 103 7.64 -1.23 -25.12
C ARG A 103 8.77 -0.71 -24.22
N LEU A 104 8.43 0.08 -23.20
CA LEU A 104 9.41 0.57 -22.23
C LEU A 104 10.09 -0.57 -21.45
N LEU A 105 9.33 -1.61 -21.08
CA LEU A 105 9.89 -2.79 -20.43
C LEU A 105 10.86 -3.54 -21.33
N ARG A 106 10.49 -3.76 -22.60
CA ARG A 106 11.40 -4.38 -23.58
C ARG A 106 12.68 -3.56 -23.78
N LEU A 107 12.54 -2.24 -23.92
CA LEU A 107 13.69 -1.35 -24.08
C LEU A 107 14.62 -1.39 -22.86
N ALA A 108 14.06 -1.40 -21.65
CA ALA A 108 14.84 -1.53 -20.42
C ALA A 108 15.58 -2.86 -20.34
N ASP A 109 14.96 -3.96 -20.78
CA ASP A 109 15.59 -5.29 -20.85
C ASP A 109 16.72 -5.33 -21.90
N ASP A 110 16.43 -4.88 -23.12
CA ASP A 110 17.38 -4.83 -24.25
C ASP A 110 18.63 -4.01 -23.92
N LEU A 111 18.48 -2.93 -23.14
CA LEU A 111 19.57 -2.06 -22.71
C LEU A 111 20.09 -2.38 -21.30
N SER A 112 19.56 -3.41 -20.65
CA SER A 112 19.92 -3.84 -19.29
C SER A 112 19.85 -2.71 -18.25
N TRP A 113 18.84 -1.84 -18.36
CA TRP A 113 18.59 -0.78 -17.39
C TRP A 113 17.91 -1.34 -16.14
N PRO A 114 18.43 -1.05 -14.93
CA PRO A 114 17.69 -1.27 -13.70
C PRO A 114 16.31 -0.63 -13.76
N LEU A 115 15.30 -1.30 -13.22
CA LEU A 115 13.92 -0.82 -13.26
C LEU A 115 13.41 -0.50 -11.84
N THR A 116 12.95 0.73 -11.64
CA THR A 116 12.22 1.13 -10.43
C THR A 116 10.79 1.52 -10.81
N VAL A 117 9.79 0.97 -10.11
CA VAL A 117 8.38 1.27 -10.36
C VAL A 117 7.84 2.15 -9.23
N LEU A 118 7.35 3.33 -9.57
CA LEU A 118 6.78 4.28 -8.63
C LEU A 118 5.26 4.37 -8.75
N GLY A 119 4.58 4.39 -7.60
CA GLY A 119 3.18 4.77 -7.48
C GLY A 119 3.02 6.27 -7.22
N GLY A 120 2.30 6.62 -6.16
CA GLY A 120 2.23 8.01 -5.66
C GLY A 120 3.33 8.38 -4.67
N GLY A 121 4.29 7.49 -4.40
CA GLY A 121 5.41 7.73 -3.47
C GLY A 121 5.02 8.00 -2.02
N SER A 122 3.80 7.62 -1.61
CA SER A 122 3.29 7.84 -0.25
C SER A 122 3.78 6.85 0.79
N ASN A 123 4.49 5.79 0.35
CA ASN A 123 5.06 4.75 1.20
C ASN A 123 6.48 4.38 0.76
N LEU A 124 7.22 5.35 0.20
CA LEU A 124 8.57 5.16 -0.31
C LEU A 124 9.53 6.17 0.33
N ILE A 125 10.73 5.69 0.63
CA ILE A 125 11.92 6.49 0.92
C ILE A 125 12.74 6.47 -0.36
N LEU A 126 12.86 7.61 -1.04
CA LEU A 126 13.65 7.70 -2.27
C LEU A 126 15.10 8.04 -1.92
N PRO A 127 16.10 7.37 -2.53
CA PRO A 127 17.49 7.81 -2.47
C PRO A 127 17.68 9.08 -3.31
N GLU A 128 18.86 9.71 -3.21
CA GLU A 128 19.18 10.92 -3.98
C GLU A 128 19.18 10.69 -5.50
N ARG A 129 19.49 9.46 -5.94
CA ARG A 129 19.52 9.08 -7.35
C ARG A 129 18.98 7.67 -7.57
N LEU A 130 18.09 7.53 -8.55
CA LEU A 130 17.57 6.26 -9.07
C LEU A 130 18.22 5.96 -10.43
N PRO A 131 19.03 4.88 -10.56
CA PRO A 131 19.68 4.52 -11.81
C PRO A 131 18.71 3.84 -12.78
N GLY A 132 19.09 3.77 -14.06
CA GLY A 132 18.34 3.02 -15.06
C GLY A 132 17.05 3.72 -15.51
N LEU A 133 15.92 3.04 -15.41
CA LEU A 133 14.60 3.53 -15.81
C LEU A 133 13.62 3.51 -14.62
N VAL A 134 13.06 4.67 -14.32
CA VAL A 134 11.97 4.84 -13.36
C VAL A 134 10.66 4.92 -14.12
N LEU A 135 9.75 3.98 -13.83
CA LEU A 135 8.41 3.93 -14.41
C LEU A 135 7.34 4.37 -13.41
N ARG A 136 6.48 5.29 -13.82
CA ARG A 136 5.25 5.64 -13.09
C ARG A 136 4.02 5.41 -13.98
N PRO A 137 3.35 4.25 -13.89
CA PRO A 137 2.17 3.97 -14.71
C PRO A 137 1.08 5.04 -14.54
N ALA A 138 0.67 5.67 -15.63
CA ALA A 138 -0.31 6.76 -15.66
C ALA A 138 -1.59 6.39 -16.42
N LEU A 139 -2.01 5.12 -16.30
CA LEU A 139 -3.29 4.65 -16.84
C LEU A 139 -4.43 5.27 -16.04
N ARG A 140 -4.94 6.41 -16.51
CA ARG A 140 -5.96 7.23 -15.84
C ARG A 140 -7.32 7.04 -16.51
N TYR A 141 -7.94 5.90 -16.23
CA TYR A 141 -9.29 5.60 -16.64
C TYR A 141 -10.06 5.01 -15.47
N TRP A 142 -11.37 5.19 -15.46
CA TRP A 142 -12.26 4.34 -14.70
C TRP A 142 -13.68 4.39 -15.28
N TRP A 143 -14.44 3.31 -15.09
CA TRP A 143 -15.84 3.24 -15.48
C TRP A 143 -16.60 2.28 -14.57
N LEU A 144 -17.93 2.35 -14.63
CA LEU A 144 -18.84 1.51 -13.86
C LEU A 144 -19.48 0.48 -14.78
N GLU A 145 -19.51 -0.76 -14.33
CA GLU A 145 -20.24 -1.85 -14.96
C GLU A 145 -21.31 -2.34 -13.98
N PRO A 146 -22.60 -2.02 -14.23
CA PRO A 146 -23.70 -2.49 -13.40
C PRO A 146 -23.81 -4.02 -13.47
N GLN A 147 -24.02 -4.64 -12.32
CA GLN A 147 -24.28 -6.07 -12.17
C GLN A 147 -25.54 -6.25 -11.31
N GLU A 148 -26.11 -7.45 -11.31
CA GLU A 148 -27.24 -7.74 -10.43
C GLU A 148 -26.76 -7.64 -8.96
N GLY A 149 -27.34 -6.72 -8.19
CA GLY A 149 -27.02 -6.49 -6.77
C GLY A 149 -25.65 -5.83 -6.47
N SER A 150 -24.82 -5.53 -7.48
CA SER A 150 -23.49 -4.91 -7.29
C SER A 150 -23.09 -4.00 -8.46
N VAL A 151 -21.98 -3.28 -8.31
CA VAL A 151 -21.37 -2.47 -9.36
C VAL A 151 -19.90 -2.79 -9.40
N LEU A 152 -19.40 -3.23 -10.56
CA LEU A 152 -17.97 -3.35 -10.78
C LEU A 152 -17.40 -1.99 -11.17
N VAL A 153 -16.31 -1.60 -10.52
CA VAL A 153 -15.56 -0.39 -10.83
C VAL A 153 -14.24 -0.82 -11.43
N HIS A 154 -14.03 -0.55 -12.70
CA HIS A 154 -12.75 -0.79 -13.36
C HIS A 154 -11.93 0.48 -13.28
N VAL A 155 -10.68 0.37 -12.86
CA VAL A 155 -9.83 1.53 -12.61
C VAL A 155 -8.39 1.26 -13.04
N GLY A 156 -7.79 2.21 -13.74
CA GLY A 156 -6.38 2.14 -14.13
C GLY A 156 -5.44 2.49 -12.97
N ALA A 157 -4.23 1.94 -13.00
CA ALA A 157 -3.24 2.09 -11.93
C ALA A 157 -2.83 3.54 -11.62
N GLY A 158 -2.98 4.45 -12.60
CA GLY A 158 -2.62 5.86 -12.47
C GLY A 158 -3.70 6.74 -11.85
N VAL A 159 -4.91 6.22 -11.58
CA VAL A 159 -5.98 6.97 -10.93
C VAL A 159 -5.63 7.23 -9.46
N GLU A 160 -5.82 8.46 -9.00
CA GLU A 160 -5.60 8.83 -7.60
C GLU A 160 -6.68 8.25 -6.71
N TRP A 161 -6.26 7.63 -5.61
CA TRP A 161 -7.15 6.85 -4.75
C TRP A 161 -8.24 7.70 -4.09
N HIS A 162 -7.84 8.76 -3.37
CA HIS A 162 -8.80 9.57 -2.62
C HIS A 162 -9.87 10.24 -3.50
N PRO A 163 -9.54 10.90 -4.63
CA PRO A 163 -10.54 11.44 -5.54
C PRO A 163 -11.51 10.38 -6.06
N LEU A 164 -11.04 9.17 -6.35
CA LEU A 164 -11.90 8.06 -6.76
C LEU A 164 -12.89 7.67 -5.64
N VAL A 165 -12.41 7.50 -4.40
CA VAL A 165 -13.28 7.19 -3.24
C VAL A 165 -14.39 8.23 -3.10
N MET A 166 -14.05 9.52 -3.15
CA MET A 166 -15.06 10.60 -3.06
C MET A 166 -16.06 10.56 -4.22
N ALA A 167 -15.58 10.30 -5.44
CA ALA A 167 -16.44 10.18 -6.62
C ALA A 167 -17.40 8.98 -6.56
N LEU A 168 -16.98 7.86 -5.99
CA LEU A 168 -17.81 6.66 -5.83
C LEU A 168 -18.82 6.84 -4.69
N ALA A 169 -18.38 7.37 -3.55
CA ALA A 169 -19.24 7.68 -2.42
C ALA A 169 -20.32 8.72 -2.77
N GLY A 170 -19.97 9.76 -3.55
CA GLY A 170 -20.93 10.75 -4.07
C GLY A 170 -21.96 10.16 -5.05
N ARG A 171 -21.70 8.97 -5.62
CA ARG A 171 -22.65 8.20 -6.44
C ARG A 171 -23.47 7.18 -5.62
N GLY A 172 -23.37 7.23 -4.29
CA GLY A 172 -24.08 6.31 -3.40
C GLY A 172 -23.52 4.88 -3.40
N LEU A 173 -22.28 4.68 -3.84
CA LEU A 173 -21.63 3.37 -3.83
C LEU A 173 -20.90 3.14 -2.50
N TRP A 174 -21.22 2.03 -1.85
CA TRP A 174 -20.66 1.58 -0.58
C TRP A 174 -19.50 0.61 -0.78
N GLY A 175 -18.53 0.69 0.13
CA GLY A 175 -17.40 -0.23 0.29
C GLY A 175 -16.04 0.47 0.43
N THR A 176 -15.88 1.71 -0.06
CA THR A 176 -14.58 2.40 -0.10
C THR A 176 -14.49 3.61 0.83
N GLU A 177 -15.61 4.06 1.40
CA GLU A 177 -15.73 5.27 2.20
C GLU A 177 -14.78 5.32 3.41
N ASN A 178 -14.54 4.19 4.07
CA ASN A 178 -13.60 4.06 5.19
C ASN A 178 -12.13 4.26 4.77
N LEU A 179 -11.83 4.15 3.48
CA LEU A 179 -10.49 4.27 2.90
C LEU A 179 -10.24 5.68 2.34
N ALA A 180 -11.10 6.65 2.65
CA ALA A 180 -10.94 8.04 2.22
C ALA A 180 -9.67 8.69 2.81
N LEU A 181 -9.13 9.68 2.09
CA LEU A 181 -7.90 10.42 2.41
C LEU A 181 -6.66 9.54 2.63
N ILE A 182 -6.62 8.35 2.01
CA ILE A 182 -5.39 7.59 1.83
C ILE A 182 -4.68 8.16 0.58
N PRO A 183 -3.43 8.65 0.70
CA PRO A 183 -2.69 9.18 -0.43
C PRO A 183 -2.15 8.08 -1.35
N GLY A 184 -1.97 8.40 -2.63
CA GLY A 184 -1.36 7.52 -3.62
C GLY A 184 -2.30 7.13 -4.76
N SER A 185 -1.83 6.23 -5.61
CA SER A 185 -2.55 5.76 -6.79
C SER A 185 -3.21 4.40 -6.55
N CYS A 186 -4.24 4.09 -7.35
CA CYS A 186 -4.92 2.79 -7.30
C CYS A 186 -3.98 1.62 -7.59
N GLY A 187 -2.94 1.82 -8.42
CA GLY A 187 -1.94 0.78 -8.68
C GLY A 187 -1.08 0.41 -7.46
N ALA A 188 -0.90 1.35 -6.52
CA ALA A 188 -0.15 1.09 -5.28
C ALA A 188 -1.02 0.51 -4.16
N ALA A 189 -2.34 0.70 -4.23
CA ALA A 189 -3.30 0.24 -3.22
C ALA A 189 -3.20 -1.27 -2.87
N PRO A 190 -3.09 -2.20 -3.84
CA PRO A 190 -2.99 -3.62 -3.52
C PRO A 190 -1.63 -4.03 -2.97
N ILE A 191 -0.55 -3.28 -3.23
CA ILE A 191 0.82 -3.69 -2.84
C ILE A 191 0.89 -3.99 -1.34
N GLN A 192 0.24 -3.18 -0.51
CA GLN A 192 0.21 -3.38 0.93
C GLN A 192 -1.20 -3.61 1.48
N ASN A 193 -2.18 -3.97 0.66
CA ASN A 193 -3.58 -4.10 1.08
C ASN A 193 -4.03 -2.90 1.93
N ILE A 194 -4.09 -1.70 1.34
CA ILE A 194 -4.39 -0.47 2.09
C ILE A 194 -5.64 -0.65 2.97
N GLY A 195 -5.60 -0.11 4.18
CA GLY A 195 -6.70 -0.28 5.12
C GLY A 195 -6.74 0.83 6.16
N ALA A 196 -7.96 1.27 6.47
CA ALA A 196 -8.25 2.29 7.46
C ALA A 196 -9.66 2.09 8.03
N TYR A 197 -9.86 2.52 9.27
CA TYR A 197 -11.17 2.50 9.96
C TYR A 197 -11.89 1.14 9.88
N GLY A 198 -11.15 0.04 10.02
CA GLY A 198 -11.70 -1.31 10.06
C GLY A 198 -12.12 -1.89 8.70
N VAL A 199 -11.68 -1.28 7.59
CA VAL A 199 -11.84 -1.80 6.23
C VAL A 199 -10.48 -1.94 5.57
N GLU A 200 -10.30 -2.98 4.77
CA GLU A 200 -9.14 -3.21 3.90
C GLU A 200 -9.55 -3.30 2.42
N LEU A 201 -8.64 -2.98 1.50
CA LEU A 201 -8.89 -3.03 0.05
C LEU A 201 -9.41 -4.40 -0.41
N CYS A 202 -8.84 -5.47 0.13
CA CYS A 202 -9.19 -6.85 -0.25
C CYS A 202 -10.67 -7.18 -0.04
N GLU A 203 -11.39 -6.47 0.84
CA GLU A 203 -12.82 -6.67 1.09
C GLU A 203 -13.71 -6.19 -0.06
N VAL A 204 -13.21 -5.27 -0.90
CA VAL A 204 -13.95 -4.70 -2.03
C VAL A 204 -13.28 -4.99 -3.37
N LEU A 205 -12.20 -5.76 -3.38
CA LEU A 205 -11.47 -6.09 -4.58
C LEU A 205 -12.10 -7.30 -5.28
N GLU A 206 -12.27 -7.21 -6.58
CA GLU A 206 -12.64 -8.33 -7.44
C GLU A 206 -11.39 -8.94 -8.10
N ALA A 207 -10.46 -8.07 -8.53
CA ALA A 207 -9.21 -8.50 -9.16
C ALA A 207 -8.15 -7.39 -9.23
N VAL A 208 -6.89 -7.82 -9.34
CA VAL A 208 -5.75 -6.97 -9.70
C VAL A 208 -5.29 -7.30 -11.11
N HIS A 209 -5.16 -6.29 -11.97
CA HIS A 209 -4.58 -6.44 -13.30
C HIS A 209 -3.10 -6.11 -13.23
N VAL A 210 -2.28 -6.99 -13.79
CA VAL A 210 -0.82 -6.87 -13.75
C VAL A 210 -0.21 -7.09 -15.13
N MET A 211 1.00 -6.57 -15.32
CA MET A 211 1.90 -6.91 -16.41
C MET A 211 3.18 -7.52 -15.82
N PHE A 212 3.57 -8.69 -16.30
CA PHE A 212 4.85 -9.31 -15.93
C PHE A 212 5.99 -8.55 -16.60
N ILE A 213 7.04 -8.26 -15.83
CA ILE A 213 8.21 -7.50 -16.29
C ILE A 213 9.02 -8.34 -17.30
N GLU A 214 9.18 -9.64 -17.05
CA GLU A 214 10.00 -10.55 -17.86
C GLU A 214 9.56 -10.64 -19.32
N ASP A 215 8.25 -10.68 -19.59
CA ASP A 215 7.72 -10.95 -20.94
C ASP A 215 6.65 -9.97 -21.42
N GLY A 216 6.30 -8.97 -20.60
CA GLY A 216 5.27 -7.97 -20.93
C GLY A 216 3.85 -8.54 -21.02
N ARG A 217 3.62 -9.78 -20.57
CA ARG A 217 2.32 -10.45 -20.57
C ARG A 217 1.42 -9.87 -19.49
N CYS A 218 0.17 -9.63 -19.85
CA CYS A 218 -0.84 -9.17 -18.89
C CYS A 218 -1.56 -10.36 -18.25
N ALA A 219 -1.90 -10.23 -16.97
CA ALA A 219 -2.70 -11.20 -16.24
C ALA A 219 -3.67 -10.49 -15.29
N ARG A 220 -4.72 -11.22 -14.91
CA ARG A 220 -5.69 -10.82 -13.90
C ARG A 220 -5.57 -11.79 -12.73
N LEU A 221 -5.28 -11.27 -11.54
CA LEU A 221 -5.15 -12.04 -10.31
C LEU A 221 -6.42 -11.90 -9.47
N THR A 222 -6.94 -13.01 -8.94
CA THR A 222 -8.03 -12.98 -7.96
C THR A 222 -7.55 -12.51 -6.59
N VAL A 223 -8.49 -12.25 -5.67
CA VAL A 223 -8.16 -11.86 -4.29
C VAL A 223 -7.35 -12.96 -3.59
N GLU A 224 -7.70 -14.22 -3.82
CA GLU A 224 -7.00 -15.38 -3.26
C GLU A 224 -5.57 -15.49 -3.79
N GLU A 225 -5.38 -15.29 -5.10
CA GLU A 225 -4.05 -15.31 -5.73
C GLU A 225 -3.16 -14.14 -5.28
N CYS A 226 -3.76 -13.02 -4.89
CA CYS A 226 -3.02 -11.88 -4.33
C CYS A 226 -2.49 -12.13 -2.91
N ALA A 227 -2.95 -13.18 -2.23
CA ALA A 227 -2.51 -13.60 -0.89
C ALA A 227 -2.42 -12.44 0.12
N PHE A 228 -3.48 -11.61 0.20
CA PHE A 228 -3.47 -10.44 1.08
C PHE A 228 -3.38 -10.80 2.57
N GLY A 229 -2.65 -9.97 3.30
CA GLY A 229 -2.55 -9.98 4.75
C GLY A 229 -2.58 -8.57 5.33
N TYR A 230 -2.38 -8.46 6.64
CA TYR A 230 -2.27 -7.15 7.29
C TYR A 230 -1.04 -6.41 6.79
N ARG A 231 -1.26 -5.31 6.06
CA ARG A 231 -0.21 -4.54 5.38
C ARG A 231 0.64 -5.36 4.41
N ASP A 232 0.08 -6.43 3.84
CA ASP A 232 0.86 -7.41 3.08
C ASP A 232 0.13 -8.01 1.88
N SER A 233 0.90 -8.51 0.91
CA SER A 233 0.40 -9.16 -0.31
C SER A 233 1.50 -9.97 -1.00
N ILE A 234 1.13 -10.78 -1.99
CA ILE A 234 2.08 -11.47 -2.87
C ILE A 234 3.05 -10.52 -3.60
N PHE A 235 2.64 -9.27 -3.84
CA PHE A 235 3.46 -8.24 -4.51
C PHE A 235 4.65 -7.77 -3.67
N LYS A 236 4.63 -8.09 -2.37
CA LYS A 236 5.73 -7.82 -1.42
C LYS A 236 6.59 -9.04 -1.13
N GLY A 237 6.27 -10.18 -1.74
CA GLY A 237 6.99 -11.44 -1.61
C GLY A 237 7.26 -12.05 -2.97
N GLU A 238 6.51 -13.09 -3.35
CA GLU A 238 6.81 -13.87 -4.56
C GLU A 238 6.82 -13.06 -5.86
N LEU A 239 5.99 -12.02 -5.98
CA LEU A 239 5.90 -11.16 -7.16
C LEU A 239 6.64 -9.82 -7.02
N GLU A 240 7.40 -9.62 -5.94
CA GLU A 240 8.22 -8.43 -5.76
C GLU A 240 9.23 -8.27 -6.91
N GLY A 241 9.23 -7.09 -7.54
CA GLY A 241 10.11 -6.78 -8.67
C GLY A 241 9.80 -7.56 -9.97
N LYS A 242 8.70 -8.33 -10.02
CA LYS A 242 8.35 -9.17 -11.18
C LYS A 242 7.13 -8.70 -11.96
N VAL A 243 6.30 -7.86 -11.35
CA VAL A 243 5.05 -7.37 -11.96
C VAL A 243 4.83 -5.88 -11.73
N ILE A 244 4.09 -5.27 -12.66
CA ILE A 244 3.56 -3.91 -12.56
C ILE A 244 2.05 -4.01 -12.48
N VAL A 245 1.45 -3.44 -11.43
CA VAL A 245 -0.02 -3.29 -11.36
C VAL A 245 -0.46 -2.27 -12.39
N THR A 246 -1.36 -2.67 -13.29
CA THR A 246 -1.88 -1.83 -14.39
C THR A 246 -3.31 -1.35 -14.15
N GLY A 247 -4.05 -2.01 -13.24
CA GLY A 247 -5.39 -1.58 -12.84
C GLY A 247 -6.00 -2.49 -11.77
N LEU A 248 -7.18 -2.11 -11.29
CA LEU A 248 -7.99 -2.89 -10.36
C LEU A 248 -9.41 -3.05 -10.92
N THR A 249 -10.08 -4.11 -10.48
CA THR A 249 -11.54 -4.18 -10.52
C THR A 249 -12.03 -4.24 -9.08
N LEU A 250 -12.86 -3.28 -8.68
CA LEU A 250 -13.53 -3.26 -7.38
C LEU A 250 -14.97 -3.75 -7.53
N ARG A 251 -15.54 -4.36 -6.49
CA ARG A 251 -16.94 -4.77 -6.41
C ARG A 251 -17.61 -4.00 -5.28
N LEU A 252 -18.47 -3.06 -5.65
CA LEU A 252 -19.20 -2.19 -4.72
C LEU A 252 -20.70 -2.48 -4.75
N THR A 253 -21.44 -1.87 -3.82
CA THR A 253 -22.90 -2.04 -3.74
C THR A 253 -23.61 -0.69 -3.55
N ARG A 254 -24.90 -0.65 -3.89
CA ARG A 254 -25.81 0.47 -3.53
C ARG A 254 -26.58 0.19 -2.24
N VAL A 255 -26.50 -1.03 -1.71
CA VAL A 255 -27.17 -1.41 -0.47
C VAL A 255 -26.40 -0.79 0.71
N PRO A 256 -27.05 -0.03 1.59
CA PRO A 256 -26.39 0.59 2.74
C PRO A 256 -25.68 -0.43 3.64
N HIS A 257 -24.40 -0.20 3.89
CA HIS A 257 -23.60 -1.06 4.76
C HIS A 257 -22.52 -0.25 5.53
N PRO A 258 -22.91 0.71 6.39
CA PRO A 258 -21.96 1.58 7.07
C PRO A 258 -21.06 0.82 8.06
N ARG A 259 -19.75 1.04 7.96
CA ARG A 259 -18.73 0.45 8.85
C ARG A 259 -18.25 1.49 9.87
N LEU A 260 -18.98 1.64 10.97
CA LEU A 260 -18.75 2.72 11.95
C LEU A 260 -18.02 2.29 13.23
N GLY A 261 -17.64 1.01 13.34
CA GLY A 261 -17.13 0.42 14.59
C GLY A 261 -15.72 0.83 15.01
N TYR A 262 -15.05 1.72 14.27
CA TYR A 262 -13.66 2.10 14.53
C TYR A 262 -13.54 3.52 15.09
N GLY A 263 -12.98 3.64 16.30
CA GLY A 263 -12.71 4.93 16.94
C GLY A 263 -13.98 5.74 17.20
N ASP A 264 -13.89 7.05 16.93
CA ASP A 264 -14.98 8.01 17.11
C ASP A 264 -15.90 8.13 15.87
N LEU A 265 -15.72 7.30 14.83
CA LEU A 265 -16.41 7.46 13.54
C LEU A 265 -17.94 7.44 13.68
N ALA A 266 -18.50 6.55 14.50
CA ALA A 266 -19.95 6.49 14.75
C ALA A 266 -20.53 7.78 15.38
N GLN A 267 -19.71 8.58 16.07
CA GLN A 267 -20.12 9.83 16.71
C GLN A 267 -20.04 11.04 15.77
N ARG A 268 -19.40 10.86 14.60
CA ARG A 268 -19.17 11.93 13.60
C ARG A 268 -20.21 11.95 12.47
N VAL A 269 -21.14 11.01 12.47
CA VAL A 269 -22.13 10.84 11.42
C VAL A 269 -23.53 10.73 12.00
N GLY A 270 -24.55 11.03 11.20
CA GLY A 270 -25.95 10.88 11.58
C GLY A 270 -26.39 9.41 11.76
N PRO A 271 -27.64 9.17 12.17
CA PRO A 271 -28.14 7.82 12.49
C PRO A 271 -28.29 6.90 11.27
N ARG A 272 -28.39 7.47 10.06
CA ARG A 272 -28.51 6.74 8.79
C ARG A 272 -27.65 7.43 7.73
N PRO A 273 -26.32 7.35 7.85
CA PRO A 273 -25.45 8.14 7.00
C PRO A 273 -25.39 7.56 5.58
N GLY A 274 -25.13 8.43 4.61
CA GLY A 274 -24.72 8.01 3.27
C GLY A 274 -23.24 7.66 3.21
N PRO A 275 -22.75 6.99 2.14
CA PRO A 275 -21.32 6.66 2.02
C PRO A 275 -20.46 7.93 1.89
N LEU A 276 -20.98 9.00 1.27
CA LEU A 276 -20.29 10.28 1.19
C LEU A 276 -20.07 10.91 2.57
N GLU A 277 -21.12 10.92 3.42
CA GLU A 277 -21.02 11.45 4.79
C GLU A 277 -19.99 10.67 5.62
N VAL A 278 -19.95 9.34 5.48
CA VAL A 278 -18.92 8.51 6.13
C VAL A 278 -17.52 8.86 5.61
N ALA A 279 -17.35 9.02 4.29
CA ALA A 279 -16.06 9.40 3.70
C ALA A 279 -15.59 10.78 4.17
N GLU A 280 -16.49 11.76 4.27
CA GLU A 280 -16.22 13.10 4.79
C GLU A 280 -15.84 13.08 6.27
N ALA A 281 -16.57 12.30 7.09
CA ALA A 281 -16.24 12.10 8.50
C ALA A 281 -14.85 11.46 8.66
N VAL A 282 -14.53 10.44 7.86
CA VAL A 282 -13.18 9.83 7.82
C VAL A 282 -12.12 10.86 7.45
N CYS A 283 -12.37 11.70 6.44
CA CYS A 283 -11.45 12.77 6.06
C CYS A 283 -11.22 13.76 7.20
N ALA A 284 -12.28 14.20 7.88
CA ALA A 284 -12.19 15.13 9.01
C ALA A 284 -11.34 14.54 10.15
N ILE A 285 -11.64 13.31 10.59
CA ILE A 285 -10.89 12.63 11.65
C ILE A 285 -9.42 12.45 11.25
N ARG A 286 -9.15 12.13 9.97
CA ARG A 286 -7.77 11.97 9.48
C ARG A 286 -7.02 13.30 9.48
N ARG A 287 -7.61 14.40 9.02
CA ARG A 287 -6.97 15.74 9.07
C ARG A 287 -6.72 16.23 10.49
N GLU A 288 -7.57 15.85 11.44
CA GLU A 288 -7.34 16.17 12.86
C GLU A 288 -6.13 15.44 13.44
N LYS A 289 -5.80 14.24 12.92
CA LYS A 289 -4.78 13.33 13.48
C LYS A 289 -3.48 13.36 12.69
N LEU A 290 -3.53 13.35 11.37
CA LEU A 290 -2.38 13.16 10.50
C LEU A 290 -1.92 14.50 9.90
N PRO A 291 -0.61 14.81 9.91
CA PRO A 291 -0.09 15.97 9.22
C PRO A 291 -0.24 15.82 7.71
N ASP A 292 -0.61 16.91 7.03
CA ASP A 292 -0.65 16.94 5.57
C ASP A 292 0.80 16.81 5.03
N PRO A 293 1.13 15.78 4.23
CA PRO A 293 2.46 15.65 3.65
C PRO A 293 2.88 16.83 2.77
N ALA A 294 1.93 17.61 2.24
CA ALA A 294 2.23 18.83 1.47
C ALA A 294 2.71 19.98 2.37
N GLU A 295 2.31 20.00 3.64
CA GLU A 295 2.76 20.99 4.62
C GLU A 295 4.00 20.51 5.39
N LEU A 296 4.03 19.23 5.74
CA LEU A 296 5.10 18.60 6.51
C LEU A 296 5.34 17.18 6.01
N GLY A 297 6.42 17.01 5.24
CA GLY A 297 6.71 15.78 4.51
C GLY A 297 6.70 14.55 5.42
N ASN A 298 5.91 13.53 5.05
CA ASN A 298 5.79 12.29 5.82
C ASN A 298 5.29 11.14 4.93
N ALA A 299 5.50 9.90 5.37
CA ALA A 299 4.99 8.69 4.72
C ALA A 299 3.87 8.02 5.54
N GLY A 300 3.11 8.80 6.31
CA GLY A 300 2.14 8.28 7.28
C GLY A 300 2.80 7.56 8.45
N SER A 301 2.19 6.48 8.92
CA SER A 301 2.77 5.65 9.97
C SER A 301 4.05 4.98 9.47
N PHE A 302 5.19 5.33 10.07
CA PHE A 302 6.49 4.85 9.62
C PHE A 302 6.80 3.43 10.09
N PHE A 303 6.20 3.00 11.21
CA PHE A 303 6.38 1.66 11.77
C PHE A 303 5.06 0.88 11.75
N LYS A 304 5.16 -0.41 11.46
CA LYS A 304 4.05 -1.35 11.66
C LYS A 304 3.79 -1.52 13.15
N ASN A 305 2.55 -1.87 13.48
CA ASN A 305 2.21 -2.33 14.83
C ASN A 305 2.84 -3.72 15.07
N PRO A 306 3.70 -3.89 16.09
CA PRO A 306 4.36 -5.15 16.34
C PRO A 306 3.35 -6.21 16.81
N ILE A 307 3.59 -7.44 16.38
CA ILE A 307 2.83 -8.63 16.79
C ILE A 307 3.75 -9.47 17.65
N VAL A 308 3.36 -9.68 18.91
CA VAL A 308 4.13 -10.41 19.90
C VAL A 308 3.39 -11.67 20.35
N GLU A 309 4.13 -12.59 20.96
CA GLU A 309 3.53 -13.75 21.62
C GLU A 309 2.68 -13.34 22.81
N ARG A 310 1.62 -14.10 23.09
CA ARG A 310 0.68 -13.82 24.20
C ARG A 310 1.39 -13.63 25.54
N ARG A 311 2.35 -14.51 25.84
CA ARG A 311 3.14 -14.47 27.08
C ARG A 311 3.88 -13.14 27.25
N GLN A 312 4.48 -12.62 26.18
CA GLN A 312 5.19 -11.33 26.21
C GLN A 312 4.20 -10.19 26.46
N ALA A 313 3.04 -10.19 25.82
CA ALA A 313 2.02 -9.17 26.05
C ALA A 313 1.49 -9.18 27.49
N GLU A 314 1.26 -10.36 28.07
CA GLU A 314 0.85 -10.52 29.47
C GLU A 314 1.89 -9.97 30.45
N GLU A 315 3.18 -10.27 30.23
CA GLU A 315 4.28 -9.71 31.03
C GLU A 315 4.34 -8.18 30.93
N MET A 316 4.18 -7.63 29.73
CA MET A 316 4.16 -6.17 29.52
C MET A 316 2.98 -5.51 30.23
N LEU A 317 1.79 -6.14 30.24
CA LEU A 317 0.59 -5.60 30.89
C LEU A 317 0.72 -5.52 32.43
N LEU A 318 1.61 -6.31 33.04
CA LEU A 318 1.91 -6.16 34.49
C LEU A 318 2.60 -4.83 34.78
N SER A 319 3.50 -4.39 33.88
CA SER A 319 4.22 -3.12 34.02
C SER A 319 3.45 -1.94 33.43
N TRP A 320 2.59 -2.21 32.44
CA TRP A 320 1.86 -1.20 31.67
C TRP A 320 0.38 -1.57 31.50
N PRO A 321 -0.45 -1.45 32.57
CA PRO A 321 -1.83 -1.92 32.55
C PRO A 321 -2.74 -1.20 31.53
N ASP A 322 -2.35 0.00 31.11
CA ASP A 322 -3.09 0.83 30.15
C ASP A 322 -2.61 0.64 28.69
N MET A 323 -1.66 -0.26 28.43
CA MET A 323 -1.12 -0.51 27.10
C MET A 323 -2.20 -1.01 26.12
N PRO A 324 -2.44 -0.32 24.99
CA PRO A 324 -3.36 -0.79 23.97
C PRO A 324 -2.85 -2.09 23.34
N HIS A 325 -3.70 -3.11 23.34
CA HIS A 325 -3.41 -4.43 22.80
C HIS A 325 -4.64 -5.01 22.12
N PHE A 326 -4.42 -5.81 21.08
CA PHE A 326 -5.49 -6.43 20.30
C PHE A 326 -5.14 -7.89 20.05
N GLU A 327 -5.94 -8.81 20.57
CA GLU A 327 -5.77 -10.24 20.31
C GLU A 327 -6.03 -10.57 18.84
N LEU A 328 -5.16 -11.40 18.26
CA LEU A 328 -5.28 -11.95 16.92
C LEU A 328 -5.86 -13.37 16.98
N ALA A 329 -6.40 -13.83 15.85
CA ALA A 329 -7.06 -15.14 15.77
C ALA A 329 -6.12 -16.34 16.00
N ASP A 330 -4.82 -16.16 15.77
CA ASP A 330 -3.78 -17.17 16.02
C ASP A 330 -3.27 -17.14 17.47
N GLY A 331 -3.87 -16.32 18.34
CA GLY A 331 -3.53 -16.21 19.75
C GLY A 331 -2.43 -15.20 20.06
N ARG A 332 -1.73 -14.67 19.05
CA ARG A 332 -0.76 -13.58 19.21
C ARG A 332 -1.44 -12.25 19.51
N VAL A 333 -0.68 -11.26 19.94
CA VAL A 333 -1.19 -9.96 20.36
C VAL A 333 -0.53 -8.86 19.55
N LYS A 334 -1.35 -8.00 18.93
CA LYS A 334 -0.88 -6.80 18.24
C LYS A 334 -0.83 -5.63 19.21
N LEU A 335 0.34 -5.01 19.36
CA LEU A 335 0.54 -3.83 20.20
C LEU A 335 0.45 -2.54 19.38
N ALA A 336 0.15 -1.42 20.03
CA ALA A 336 0.14 -0.12 19.37
C ALA A 336 1.55 0.51 19.36
N ALA A 337 2.23 0.51 18.20
CA ALA A 337 3.57 1.08 18.05
C ALA A 337 3.63 2.57 18.43
N GLY A 338 2.58 3.34 18.12
CA GLY A 338 2.50 4.75 18.50
C GLY A 338 2.47 4.95 20.02
N TRP A 339 1.87 4.04 20.77
CA TRP A 339 1.89 4.11 22.24
C TRP A 339 3.28 3.79 22.78
N LEU A 340 3.98 2.80 22.20
CA LEU A 340 5.35 2.46 22.60
C LEU A 340 6.30 3.64 22.39
N ILE A 341 6.27 4.28 21.22
CA ILE A 341 7.11 5.45 20.89
C ILE A 341 6.79 6.64 21.81
N ASP A 342 5.50 6.88 22.06
CA ASP A 342 5.05 7.95 22.96
C ASP A 342 5.53 7.73 24.39
N ARG A 343 5.51 6.49 24.88
CA ARG A 343 6.01 6.14 26.21
C ARG A 343 7.52 6.27 26.35
N CYS A 344 8.28 6.17 25.25
CA CYS A 344 9.70 6.56 25.24
C CYS A 344 9.91 8.08 25.32
N GLY A 345 8.85 8.91 25.28
CA GLY A 345 8.96 10.37 25.34
C GLY A 345 9.44 10.99 24.03
N LEU A 346 9.37 10.26 22.91
CA LEU A 346 9.94 10.69 21.63
C LEU A 346 8.99 11.55 20.79
N LYS A 347 7.74 11.73 21.21
CA LYS A 347 6.77 12.55 20.48
C LYS A 347 7.22 14.02 20.44
N GLY A 348 7.29 14.63 19.26
CA GLY A 348 7.84 15.97 19.07
C GLY A 348 9.37 16.04 19.02
N TRP A 349 10.07 14.90 19.17
CA TRP A 349 11.53 14.88 19.07
C TRP A 349 11.98 15.23 17.65
N ARG A 350 12.92 16.17 17.54
CA ARG A 350 13.57 16.57 16.29
C ARG A 350 15.07 16.35 16.38
N SER A 351 15.65 15.81 15.31
CA SER A 351 17.08 15.65 15.12
C SER A 351 17.44 16.01 13.68
N GLY A 352 18.13 17.14 13.49
CA GLY A 352 18.46 17.66 12.16
C GLY A 352 17.23 17.92 11.30
N HIS A 353 17.18 17.25 10.15
CA HIS A 353 16.14 17.37 9.12
C HIS A 353 14.88 16.54 9.40
N PHE A 354 14.91 15.64 10.40
CA PHE A 354 13.83 14.71 10.69
C PHE A 354 13.32 14.84 12.13
N GLY A 355 12.11 14.36 12.35
CA GLY A 355 11.54 14.29 13.69
C GLY A 355 10.32 13.37 13.78
N ILE A 356 9.72 13.32 14.95
CA ILE A 356 8.44 12.67 15.20
C ILE A 356 7.38 13.74 15.39
N HIS A 357 6.24 13.59 14.72
CA HIS A 357 5.15 14.55 14.79
C HIS A 357 4.62 14.74 16.23
N GLU A 358 4.35 15.98 16.61
CA GLU A 358 3.95 16.38 17.97
C GLU A 358 2.64 15.75 18.45
N ARG A 359 1.77 15.32 17.53
CA ARG A 359 0.46 14.73 17.86
C ARG A 359 0.33 13.26 17.49
N GLN A 360 1.25 12.71 16.70
CA GLN A 360 1.20 11.32 16.24
C GLN A 360 2.59 10.69 16.27
N ALA A 361 2.86 9.89 17.30
CA ALA A 361 4.17 9.27 17.52
C ALA A 361 4.59 8.27 16.42
N LEU A 362 3.64 7.76 15.62
CA LEU A 362 3.95 6.89 14.48
C LEU A 362 4.44 7.64 13.24
N VAL A 363 4.24 8.94 13.17
CA VAL A 363 4.51 9.72 11.96
C VAL A 363 5.87 10.39 12.10
N LEU A 364 6.83 9.89 11.33
CA LEU A 364 8.10 10.56 11.12
C LEU A 364 7.90 11.66 10.09
N VAL A 365 8.46 12.84 10.39
CA VAL A 365 8.29 14.06 9.61
C VAL A 365 9.64 14.57 9.11
N HIS A 366 9.60 15.20 7.94
CA HIS A 366 10.75 15.77 7.25
C HIS A 366 10.57 17.29 7.16
N PHE A 367 11.55 18.02 7.70
CA PHE A 367 11.56 19.48 7.79
C PHE A 367 12.29 20.18 6.62
N GLY A 368 12.67 19.43 5.58
CA GLY A 368 13.49 19.87 4.46
C GLY A 368 14.98 19.60 4.66
N GLY A 369 15.71 19.36 3.56
CA GLY A 369 17.12 18.99 3.56
C GLY A 369 17.36 17.48 3.76
N GLY A 370 18.54 17.11 4.25
CA GLY A 370 18.89 15.74 4.60
C GLY A 370 18.83 14.71 3.46
N SER A 371 19.08 13.44 3.82
CA SER A 371 19.09 12.31 2.89
C SER A 371 18.23 11.15 3.39
N ALA A 372 17.99 10.18 2.50
CA ALA A 372 17.36 8.91 2.87
C ALA A 372 18.14 8.17 3.97
N GLU A 373 19.47 8.26 3.95
CA GLU A 373 20.34 7.62 4.94
C GLU A 373 20.16 8.23 6.34
N GLU A 374 20.05 9.56 6.41
CA GLU A 374 19.75 10.28 7.64
C GLU A 374 18.36 9.91 8.19
N LEU A 375 17.33 9.84 7.34
CA LEU A 375 15.99 9.40 7.76
C LEU A 375 16.02 7.97 8.32
N LEU A 376 16.73 7.06 7.64
CA LEU A 376 16.89 5.68 8.08
C LEU A 376 17.68 5.59 9.39
N ALA A 377 18.69 6.44 9.59
CA ALA A 377 19.44 6.53 10.84
C ALA A 377 18.56 7.02 11.99
N PHE A 378 17.76 8.07 11.76
CA PHE A 378 16.79 8.58 12.73
C PHE A 378 15.76 7.52 13.10
N ALA A 379 15.20 6.82 12.11
CA ALA A 379 14.25 5.73 12.36
C ALA A 379 14.87 4.58 13.17
N ARG A 380 16.14 4.22 12.92
CA ARG A 380 16.86 3.23 13.73
C ARG A 380 16.98 3.67 15.18
N GLN A 381 17.31 4.93 15.45
CA GLN A 381 17.39 5.45 16.82
C GLN A 381 16.04 5.30 17.54
N VAL A 382 14.93 5.66 16.89
CA VAL A 382 13.57 5.48 17.45
C VAL A 382 13.29 4.01 17.76
N ALA A 383 13.62 3.10 16.85
CA ALA A 383 13.42 1.67 17.07
C ALA A 383 14.28 1.13 18.23
N THR A 384 15.54 1.57 18.34
CA THR A 384 16.45 1.18 19.43
C THR A 384 15.94 1.63 20.79
N GLU A 385 15.38 2.84 20.91
CA GLU A 385 14.80 3.32 22.18
C GLU A 385 13.58 2.48 22.60
N VAL A 386 12.75 2.07 21.64
CA VAL A 386 11.59 1.20 21.91
C VAL A 386 12.03 -0.21 22.29
N GLU A 387 13.03 -0.77 21.59
CA GLU A 387 13.59 -2.08 21.91
C GLU A 387 14.25 -2.09 23.29
N ALA A 388 15.06 -1.08 23.62
CA ALA A 388 15.71 -0.98 24.91
C ALA A 388 14.72 -0.90 26.08
N ARG A 389 13.59 -0.21 25.88
CA ARG A 389 12.58 -0.01 26.94
C ARG A 389 11.58 -1.16 27.07
N PHE A 390 11.20 -1.80 25.98
CA PHE A 390 10.10 -2.76 25.94
C PHE A 390 10.50 -4.17 25.49
N GLY A 391 11.71 -4.35 24.96
CA GLY A 391 12.11 -5.60 24.30
C GLY A 391 11.29 -5.89 23.04
N VAL A 392 10.77 -4.84 22.38
CA VAL A 392 9.91 -4.96 21.19
C VAL A 392 10.61 -4.28 20.00
N VAL A 393 10.83 -5.06 18.94
CA VAL A 393 11.42 -4.55 17.70
C VAL A 393 10.33 -3.93 16.82
N LEU A 394 10.55 -2.70 16.38
CA LEU A 394 9.68 -2.02 15.42
C LEU A 394 10.14 -2.28 13.99
N GLU A 395 9.23 -2.77 13.15
CA GLU A 395 9.47 -2.93 11.73
C GLU A 395 9.00 -1.69 10.96
N ARG A 396 9.84 -1.17 10.06
CA ARG A 396 9.50 -0.07 9.16
C ARG A 396 8.42 -0.49 8.15
N GLU A 397 7.45 0.40 7.88
CA GLU A 397 6.41 0.21 6.87
C GLU A 397 6.80 0.79 5.49
N PRO A 398 7.32 2.03 5.37
CA PRO A 398 7.81 2.55 4.09
C PRO A 398 8.94 1.70 3.52
N ARG A 399 9.02 1.59 2.19
CA ARG A 399 10.08 0.86 1.48
C ARG A 399 11.19 1.80 1.02
N LEU A 400 12.42 1.31 0.97
CA LEU A 400 13.50 2.01 0.28
C LEU A 400 13.38 1.65 -1.21
N ALA A 401 13.35 2.65 -2.08
CA ALA A 401 13.12 2.47 -3.52
C ALA A 401 14.36 1.96 -4.27
#